data_AF-A0A2J8B5X4-F1
#
_entry.id   AF-A0A2J8B5X4-F1
#
_cell.length_a   1.000
_cell.length_b   1.000
_cell.length_c   1.000
_cell.angle_alpha   90.00
_cell.angle_beta   90.00
_cell.angle_gamma   90.00
#
_symmetry.space_group_name_H-M   'P 1'
#
loop_
_entity.id
_entity.type
_entity.pdbx_description
1 polymer ?
#
loop_
_entity_poly.entity_id
_entity_poly.type
_entity_poly.pdbx_seq_one_letter_code
_entity_poly.pdbx_strand_id
1 'polypeptide(L)'
;MKPNEIVKNIMKLRGFSNASLASKLGKSTASAVSNPLSRENGMRIDTFLEMIEAMDCEVIVKSRLKDKIEWKITNHKEVENNVHQQSN
;
A
#
# COMPACT_ATOMS: atom_id res chain seq x y z
N MET A 1 16.55 5.64 -0.23
CA MET A 1 15.32 5.43 -1.01
C MET A 1 14.13 5.78 -0.13
N LYS A 2 13.29 6.72 -0.56
CA LYS A 2 12.06 7.13 0.14
C LYS A 2 10.91 6.16 -0.20
N PRO A 3 9.89 5.98 0.65
CA PRO A 3 8.77 5.07 0.38
C PRO A 3 8.04 5.35 -0.95
N ASN A 4 7.87 6.63 -1.31
CA ASN A 4 7.26 7.02 -2.57
C ASN A 4 8.07 6.59 -3.81
N GLU A 5 9.40 6.51 -3.71
CA GLU A 5 10.25 6.00 -4.80
C GLU A 5 10.05 4.50 -5.00
N ILE A 6 9.89 3.73 -3.91
CA ILE A 6 9.59 2.30 -3.95
C ILE A 6 8.26 2.08 -4.70
N VAL A 7 7.20 2.80 -4.29
CA VAL A 7 5.89 2.70 -4.94
C VAL A 7 5.99 3.05 -6.43
N LYS A 8 6.64 4.17 -6.80
CA LYS A 8 6.83 4.57 -8.20
C LYS A 8 7.57 3.51 -9.03
N ASN A 9 8.59 2.88 -8.44
CA ASN A 9 9.34 1.82 -9.11
C ASN A 9 8.46 0.60 -9.39
N ILE A 10 7.68 0.16 -8.40
CA ILE A 10 6.74 -0.96 -8.57
C ILE A 10 5.67 -0.61 -9.59
N MET A 11 5.11 0.60 -9.53
CA MET A 11 4.13 1.08 -10.51
C MET A 11 4.69 0.99 -11.93
N LYS A 12 5.91 1.49 -12.15
CA LYS A 12 6.57 1.42 -13.47
C LYS A 12 6.78 -0.02 -13.92
N LEU A 13 7.26 -0.89 -13.04
CA LEU A 13 7.54 -2.31 -13.37
C LEU A 13 6.26 -3.10 -13.68
N ARG A 14 5.16 -2.79 -12.99
CA ARG A 14 3.87 -3.48 -13.10
C ARG A 14 2.89 -2.81 -14.07
N GLY A 15 3.26 -1.67 -14.66
CA GLY A 15 2.41 -0.93 -15.61
C GLY A 15 1.27 -0.11 -14.98
N PHE A 16 1.37 0.25 -13.70
CA PHE A 16 0.36 1.11 -13.05
C PHE A 16 0.56 2.59 -13.38
N SER A 17 -0.54 3.23 -13.77
CA SER A 17 -0.75 4.67 -13.66
C SER A 17 -1.40 5.04 -12.31
N ASN A 18 -1.38 6.34 -11.96
CA ASN A 18 -2.09 6.84 -10.77
C ASN A 18 -3.59 6.49 -10.80
N ALA A 19 -4.22 6.52 -11.99
CA ALA A 19 -5.63 6.19 -12.15
C ALA A 19 -5.90 4.70 -11.93
N SER A 20 -5.07 3.81 -12.50
CA SER A 20 -5.23 2.36 -12.31
C SER A 20 -4.97 1.93 -10.86
N LEU A 21 -4.00 2.55 -10.17
CA LEU A 21 -3.76 2.26 -8.76
C LEU A 21 -4.89 2.80 -7.88
N ALA A 22 -5.40 4.01 -8.18
CA ALA A 22 -6.56 4.56 -7.48
C ALA A 22 -7.79 3.63 -7.61
N SER A 23 -8.03 3.08 -8.81
CA SER A 23 -9.10 2.12 -9.04
C SER A 23 -8.93 0.84 -8.21
N LYS A 24 -7.73 0.25 -8.16
CA LYS A 24 -7.42 -0.91 -7.29
C LYS A 24 -7.63 -0.61 -5.80
N LEU A 25 -7.36 0.61 -5.38
CA LEU A 25 -7.55 1.09 -4.01
C LEU A 25 -9.01 1.48 -3.69
N GLY A 26 -9.95 1.34 -4.64
CA GLY A 26 -11.33 1.79 -4.49
C GLY A 26 -11.47 3.31 -4.31
N LYS A 27 -10.51 4.10 -4.80
CA LYS A 27 -10.53 5.57 -4.75
C LYS A 27 -11.10 6.14 -6.05
N SER A 28 -11.87 7.21 -5.93
CA SER A 28 -12.53 7.87 -7.07
C SER A 28 -11.59 8.71 -7.94
N THR A 29 -10.44 9.15 -7.41
CA THR A 29 -9.56 10.08 -8.11
C THR A 29 -8.10 9.63 -8.12
N ALA A 30 -7.42 9.90 -9.24
CA ALA A 30 -5.97 9.70 -9.36
C ALA A 30 -5.17 10.55 -8.35
N SER A 31 -5.74 11.65 -7.87
CA SER A 31 -5.12 12.52 -6.86
C SER A 31 -4.95 11.85 -5.50
N ALA A 32 -5.79 10.85 -5.17
CA ALA A 32 -5.62 10.03 -3.98
C ALA A 32 -4.30 9.26 -3.97
N VAL A 33 -3.71 9.01 -5.15
CA VAL A 33 -2.40 8.37 -5.33
C VAL A 33 -1.29 9.41 -5.54
N SER A 34 -1.50 10.40 -6.41
CA SER A 34 -0.44 11.37 -6.73
C SER A 34 -0.04 12.22 -5.53
N ASN A 35 -0.99 12.58 -4.65
CA ASN A 35 -0.72 13.43 -3.50
C ASN A 35 0.23 12.75 -2.49
N PRO A 36 0.01 11.50 -2.06
CA PRO A 36 1.00 10.77 -1.26
C PRO A 36 2.37 10.62 -1.95
N LEU A 37 2.39 10.42 -3.27
CA LEU A 37 3.62 10.22 -4.03
C LEU A 37 4.48 11.48 -4.21
N SER A 38 3.89 12.67 -4.11
CA SER A 38 4.56 13.95 -4.28
C SER A 38 5.08 14.57 -2.98
N ARG A 39 4.71 14.04 -1.80
CA ARG A 39 5.13 14.58 -0.50
C ARG A 39 6.65 14.56 -0.34
N GLU A 40 7.22 15.71 -0.04
CA GLU A 40 8.67 15.88 0.16
C GLU A 40 9.17 15.17 1.43
N ASN A 41 8.39 15.30 2.52
CA ASN A 41 8.69 14.77 3.85
C ASN A 41 8.34 13.28 4.03
N GLY A 42 7.97 12.60 2.94
CA GLY A 42 7.69 11.16 2.93
C GLY A 42 6.21 10.79 3.01
N MET A 43 5.98 9.49 3.24
CA MET A 43 4.66 8.86 3.18
C MET A 43 4.38 8.15 4.50
N ARG A 44 3.12 8.18 4.95
CA ARG A 44 2.70 7.40 6.13
C ARG A 44 2.81 5.91 5.82
N ILE A 45 3.23 5.12 6.80
CA ILE A 45 3.48 3.68 6.65
C ILE A 45 2.22 2.91 6.23
N ASP A 46 1.05 3.27 6.75
CA ASP A 46 -0.23 2.64 6.41
C ASP A 46 -0.62 2.89 4.95
N THR A 47 -0.40 4.11 4.45
CA THR A 47 -0.64 4.47 3.05
C THR A 47 0.32 3.73 2.14
N PHE A 48 1.58 3.60 2.57
CA PHE A 48 2.58 2.81 1.85
C PHE A 48 2.15 1.34 1.75
N LEU A 49 1.79 0.71 2.87
CA LEU A 49 1.35 -0.70 2.90
C LEU A 49 0.10 -0.90 2.03
N GLU A 50 -0.90 -0.02 2.13
CA GLU A 50 -2.14 -0.08 1.33
C GLU A 50 -1.83 -0.02 -0.19
N MET A 51 -0.91 0.85 -0.61
CA MET A 51 -0.49 0.94 -2.02
C MET A 51 0.29 -0.29 -2.49
N ILE A 52 1.16 -0.85 -1.64
CA ILE A 52 1.95 -2.04 -1.97
C ILE A 52 1.04 -3.26 -2.14
N GLU A 53 0.11 -3.46 -1.21
CA GLU A 53 -0.87 -4.53 -1.25
C GLU A 53 -1.78 -4.45 -2.49
N ALA A 54 -2.24 -3.24 -2.84
CA ALA A 54 -3.06 -3.02 -4.03
C ALA A 54 -2.36 -3.35 -5.36
N MET A 55 -1.02 -3.40 -5.36
CA MET A 55 -0.18 -3.81 -6.49
C MET A 55 0.28 -5.28 -6.39
N ASP A 56 -0.42 -6.09 -5.60
CA ASP A 56 -0.17 -7.52 -5.41
C ASP A 56 1.27 -7.80 -4.91
N CYS A 57 1.76 -6.95 -4.01
CA CYS A 57 3.09 -7.03 -3.38
C CYS A 57 2.97 -7.09 -1.85
N GLU A 58 4.02 -7.54 -1.18
CA GLU A 58 4.11 -7.58 0.28
C GLU A 58 5.39 -6.92 0.80
N VAL A 59 5.35 -6.44 2.05
CA VAL A 59 6.52 -5.87 2.73
C VAL A 59 7.06 -6.87 3.73
N ILE A 60 8.32 -7.26 3.54
CA ILE A 60 9.02 -8.20 4.42
C ILE A 60 10.22 -7.50 5.03
N VAL A 61 10.33 -7.56 6.35
CA VAL A 61 11.57 -7.27 7.08
C VAL A 61 12.32 -8.57 7.25
N LYS A 62 13.53 -8.66 6.70
CA LYS A 62 14.37 -9.86 6.78
C LYS A 62 15.56 -9.61 7.69
N SER A 63 15.77 -10.50 8.67
CA SER A 63 16.97 -10.55 9.49
C SER A 63 18.20 -10.80 8.61
N ARG A 64 19.26 -10.03 8.88
CA ARG A 64 20.57 -10.24 8.24
C ARG A 64 21.45 -11.23 9.03
N LEU A 65 20.97 -11.71 10.18
CA LEU A 65 21.67 -12.70 10.97
C LEU A 65 21.51 -14.10 10.34
N LYS A 66 22.23 -15.08 10.90
CA LYS A 66 22.17 -16.47 10.43
C LYS A 66 20.82 -17.15 10.70
N ASP A 67 19.98 -16.55 11.54
CA ASP A 67 18.66 -17.05 11.91
C ASP A 67 17.64 -16.98 10.77
N LYS A 68 17.89 -16.15 9.74
CA LYS A 68 17.03 -15.97 8.55
C LYS A 68 15.57 -15.64 8.88
N ILE A 69 15.32 -15.03 10.04
CA ILE A 69 13.95 -14.68 10.46
C ILE A 69 13.39 -13.61 9.53
N GLU A 70 12.12 -13.74 9.16
CA GLU A 70 11.39 -12.78 8.33
C GLU A 70 10.08 -12.37 9.03
N TRP A 71 9.77 -11.08 8.98
CA TRP A 71 8.52 -10.51 9.47
C TRP A 71 7.76 -9.90 8.30
N LYS A 72 6.58 -10.45 8.01
CA LYS A 72 5.64 -9.83 7.08
C LYS A 72 4.91 -8.70 7.79
N ILE A 73 4.95 -7.51 7.21
CA ILE A 73 4.26 -6.34 7.75
C ILE A 73 2.85 -6.29 7.16
N THR A 74 1.84 -6.35 8.01
CA THR A 74 0.42 -6.27 7.62
C THR A 74 -0.23 -5.00 8.16
N ASN A 75 -1.15 -4.43 7.38
CA ASN A 75 -1.97 -3.32 7.85
C ASN A 75 -3.20 -3.90 8.58
N HIS A 76 -3.28 -3.77 9.91
CA HIS A 76 -4.43 -4.23 10.71
C HIS A 76 -5.61 -3.26 10.61
N LYS A 77 -6.03 -2.88 9.40
CA LYS A 77 -7.35 -2.29 9.20
C LYS A 77 -8.34 -3.44 9.26
N GLU A 78 -8.84 -3.73 10.46
CA GLU A 78 -9.90 -4.72 10.68
C GLU A 78 -11.04 -4.48 9.70
N VAL A 79 -11.53 -5.58 9.12
CA VAL A 79 -12.69 -5.64 8.23
C VAL A 79 -13.96 -5.43 9.08
N GLU A 80 -14.13 -4.25 9.67
CA GLU A 80 -15.39 -3.85 10.30
C GLU A 80 -16.29 -3.21 9.24
N ASN A 81 -16.92 -4.01 8.36
CA ASN A 81 -18.00 -3.51 7.50
C ASN A 81 -19.04 -4.57 7.08
N ASN A 82 -19.09 -5.75 7.70
CA ASN A 82 -20.05 -6.81 7.32
C ASN A 82 -20.89 -7.38 8.47
N VAL A 83 -21.27 -6.56 9.46
CA VAL A 83 -22.35 -6.94 10.40
C VAL A 83 -23.12 -5.69 10.81
N HIS A 84 -23.98 -5.11 9.95
CA HIS A 84 -25.07 -4.20 10.38
C HIS A 84 -26.07 -3.88 9.25
N GLN A 85 -26.51 -4.87 8.45
CA GLN A 85 -27.75 -4.73 7.66
C GLN A 85 -28.49 -6.07 7.56
N GLN A 86 -28.78 -6.69 8.70
CA GLN A 86 -29.92 -7.61 8.86
C GLN A 86 -30.42 -7.45 10.29
N SER A 87 -31.28 -6.47 10.53
CA SER A 87 -32.25 -6.44 11.63
C SER A 87 -33.20 -5.27 11.41
N ASN A 88 -34.49 -5.62 11.40
CA ASN A 88 -35.71 -4.82 11.28
C ASN A 88 -36.13 -4.36 9.87
#